data_AF-A0AAN3M4E5-F1
#
_entry.id   AF-A0AAN3M4E5-F1
#
_cell.length_a   1.000
_cell.length_b   1.000
_cell.length_c   1.000
_cell.angle_alpha   90.00
_cell.angle_beta   90.00
_cell.angle_gamma   90.00
#
_symmetry.space_group_name_H-M   'P 1'
#
loop_
_entity.id
_entity.type
_entity.pdbx_description
1 polymer ?
#
loop_
_entity_poly.entity_id
_entity_poly.type
_entity_poly.pdbx_seq_one_letter_code
_entity_poly.pdbx_strand_id
1 'polypeptide(L)'
;MGIPDDLIQDIAIRELAFGAGTLHAAVASYVQSPRYYRALIAGGARYNLNGQPCGEVTPQEQKEAETRLMMLNDRRKDRKPR
;
A
#
# COMPACT_ATOMS: atom_id res chain seq x y z
N MET A 1 3.87 7.56 -14.31
CA MET A 1 4.78 7.66 -13.17
C MET A 1 4.00 7.29 -11.93
N GLY A 2 4.49 6.32 -11.16
CA GLY A 2 3.83 5.90 -9.92
C GLY A 2 4.50 6.54 -8.71
N ILE A 3 3.85 6.44 -7.55
CA ILE A 3 4.43 6.86 -6.25
C ILE A 3 5.84 6.29 -5.98
N PRO A 4 6.24 5.08 -6.42
CA PRO A 4 7.59 4.57 -6.14
C PRO A 4 8.72 5.44 -6.68
N ASP A 5 8.60 5.97 -7.90
CA ASP A 5 9.63 6.81 -8.50
C ASP A 5 9.73 8.14 -7.75
N ASP A 6 8.58 8.74 -7.43
CA ASP A 6 8.49 9.97 -6.65
C ASP A 6 9.12 9.81 -5.26
N LEU A 7 8.90 8.65 -4.61
CA LEU A 7 9.49 8.35 -3.30
C LEU A 7 11.01 8.16 -3.38
N ILE A 8 11.54 7.53 -4.43
CA ILE A 8 12.99 7.39 -4.63
C ILE A 8 13.65 8.77 -4.79
N GLN A 9 13.01 9.67 -5.54
CA GLN A 9 13.52 11.02 -5.70
C GLN A 9 13.45 11.82 -4.39
N ASP A 10 12.35 11.70 -3.64
CA ASP A 10 12.16 12.41 -2.37
C ASP A 10 13.18 11.98 -1.30
N ILE A 11 13.48 10.68 -1.18
CA ILE A 11 14.49 10.19 -0.22
C ILE A 11 15.90 10.69 -0.55
N ALA A 12 16.22 10.87 -1.85
CA ALA A 12 17.50 11.39 -2.30
C ALA A 12 17.61 12.89 -2.00
N ILE A 13 16.54 13.66 -2.22
CA ILE A 13 16.48 15.09 -1.90
C ILE A 13 16.60 15.33 -0.38
N ARG A 14 15.97 14.47 0.43
CA ARG A 14 15.95 14.60 1.89
C ARG A 14 17.15 13.94 2.59
N GLU A 15 18.09 13.37 1.83
CA GLU A 15 19.28 12.69 2.35
C GLU A 15 18.96 11.65 3.43
N LEU A 16 17.89 10.88 3.23
CA LEU A 16 17.44 9.89 4.21
C LEU A 16 18.43 8.71 4.28
N ALA A 17 18.77 8.28 5.50
CA ALA A 17 19.84 7.31 5.77
C ALA A 17 19.53 5.85 5.37
N PHE A 18 18.46 5.60 4.60
CA PHE A 18 18.08 4.26 4.16
C PHE A 18 18.05 4.16 2.62
N GLY A 19 18.47 3.02 2.10
CA GLY A 19 18.54 2.78 0.66
C GLY A 19 17.18 2.44 0.03
N ALA A 20 17.14 2.49 -1.31
CA ALA A 20 15.95 2.18 -2.10
C ALA A 20 15.36 0.78 -1.81
N GLY A 21 16.20 -0.22 -1.52
CA GLY A 21 15.72 -1.57 -1.16
C GLY A 21 14.87 -1.58 0.12
N THR A 22 15.29 -0.84 1.14
CA THR A 22 14.53 -0.69 2.40
C THR A 22 13.22 0.05 2.16
N LEU A 23 13.24 1.09 1.33
CA LEU A 23 12.04 1.81 0.92
C LEU A 23 11.03 0.88 0.23
N HIS A 24 11.47 0.14 -0.79
CA HIS A 24 10.59 -0.79 -1.51
C HIS A 24 10.01 -1.87 -0.59
N ALA A 25 10.82 -2.43 0.31
CA ALA A 25 10.34 -3.41 1.28
C ALA A 25 9.29 -2.82 2.23
N ALA A 26 9.50 -1.60 2.72
CA ALA A 26 8.55 -0.92 3.60
C ALA A 26 7.21 -0.62 2.88
N VAL A 27 7.27 -0.08 1.66
CA VAL A 27 6.07 0.18 0.85
C VAL A 27 5.34 -1.12 0.53
N ALA A 28 6.06 -2.16 0.09
CA ALA A 28 5.49 -3.48 -0.21
C ALA A 28 4.80 -4.09 1.01
N SER A 29 5.40 -3.96 2.20
CA SER A 29 4.80 -4.41 3.47
C SER A 29 3.51 -3.65 3.77
N TYR A 30 3.53 -2.32 3.61
CA TYR A 30 2.36 -1.47 3.88
C TYR A 30 1.18 -1.80 2.96
N VAL A 31 1.40 -1.91 1.64
CA VAL A 31 0.33 -2.19 0.67
C VAL A 31 -0.23 -3.62 0.79
N GLN A 32 0.49 -4.52 1.47
CA GLN A 32 0.00 -5.86 1.81
C GLN A 32 -0.66 -5.94 3.19
N SER A 33 -0.83 -4.82 3.89
CA SER A 33 -1.44 -4.79 5.21
C SER A 33 -2.97 -4.80 5.13
N PRO A 34 -3.67 -5.37 6.14
CA PRO A 34 -5.13 -5.29 6.21
C PRO A 34 -5.66 -3.85 6.23
N ARG A 35 -4.90 -2.92 6.82
CA ARG A 35 -5.26 -1.50 6.85
C ARG A 35 -5.35 -0.93 5.45
N TYR A 36 -4.37 -1.24 4.59
CA TYR A 36 -4.36 -0.76 3.22
C TYR A 36 -5.51 -1.34 2.40
N TYR A 37 -5.78 -2.65 2.51
CA TYR A 37 -6.92 -3.26 1.82
C TYR A 37 -8.26 -2.65 2.26
N ARG A 38 -8.46 -2.38 3.55
CA ARG A 38 -9.68 -1.68 4.02
C ARG A 38 -9.83 -0.29 3.41
N ALA A 39 -8.74 0.44 3.22
CA ALA A 39 -8.76 1.74 2.55
C ALA A 39 -9.12 1.60 1.06
N LEU A 40 -8.58 0.59 0.36
CA LEU A 40 -8.98 0.31 -1.02
C LEU A 40 -10.47 -0.04 -1.13
N ILE A 41 -11.00 -0.89 -0.23
CA ILE A 41 -12.41 -1.28 -0.22
C ILE A 41 -13.34 -0.08 -0.01
N ALA A 42 -12.94 0.88 0.83
CA ALA A 42 -13.69 2.13 1.02
C ALA A 42 -13.73 3.00 -0.26
N GLY A 43 -12.81 2.76 -1.21
CA GLY A 43 -12.73 3.47 -2.47
C GLY A 43 -12.20 4.91 -2.33
N GLY A 44 -12.56 5.75 -3.30
CA GLY A 44 -12.23 7.18 -3.30
C GLY A 44 -10.94 7.54 -4.03
N ALA A 45 -10.52 8.80 -3.87
CA ALA A 45 -9.36 9.35 -4.54
C ALA A 45 -8.04 8.75 -4.01
N ARG A 46 -7.09 8.56 -4.92
CA ARG A 46 -5.70 8.28 -4.60
C ARG A 46 -4.94 9.59 -4.53
N TYR A 47 -3.88 9.65 -3.74
CA TYR A 47 -3.15 10.88 -3.50
C TYR A 47 -1.67 10.73 -3.86
N ASN A 48 -1.11 11.77 -4.47
CA ASN A 48 0.34 11.87 -4.68
C ASN A 48 1.06 12.33 -3.40
N LEU A 49 2.39 12.46 -3.45
CA LEU A 49 3.20 12.87 -2.30
C LEU A 49 2.90 14.29 -1.80
N ASN A 50 2.32 15.15 -2.65
CA ASN A 50 1.89 16.49 -2.31
C ASN A 50 0.46 16.54 -1.72
N GLY A 51 -0.18 15.37 -1.54
CA GLY A 51 -1.56 15.29 -1.05
C GLY A 51 -2.61 15.70 -2.07
N GLN A 52 -2.26 15.77 -3.36
CA GLN A 52 -3.22 16.08 -4.43
C GLN A 52 -3.86 14.80 -4.97
N PRO A 53 -5.15 14.84 -5.35
CA PRO A 53 -5.81 13.70 -5.95
C PRO A 53 -5.15 13.34 -7.28
N CYS A 54 -4.80 12.07 -7.45
CA CYS A 54 -4.10 11.52 -8.60
C CYS A 54 -4.72 10.16 -8.97
N GLY A 55 -5.94 10.21 -9.49
CA GLY A 55 -6.74 9.05 -9.84
C GLY A 55 -7.64 8.57 -8.69
N GLU A 56 -8.35 7.47 -8.94
CA GLU A 56 -9.35 6.92 -8.02
C GLU A 56 -9.18 5.40 -7.92
N VAL A 57 -9.65 4.83 -6.80
CA VAL A 57 -9.72 3.38 -6.64
C VAL A 57 -10.88 2.84 -7.48
N THR A 58 -10.57 1.98 -8.43
CA THR A 58 -11.58 1.41 -9.33
C THR A 58 -12.43 0.33 -8.64
N PRO A 59 -13.65 0.04 -9.12
CA PRO A 59 -14.46 -1.05 -8.57
C PRO A 59 -13.78 -2.43 -8.63
N GLN A 60 -12.93 -2.65 -9.63
CA GLN A 60 -12.16 -3.88 -9.75
C GLN A 60 -11.12 -4.01 -8.63
N GLU A 61 -10.39 -2.92 -8.36
CA GLU A 61 -9.41 -2.88 -7.26
C GLU A 61 -10.07 -3.06 -5.88
N GLN A 62 -11.29 -2.57 -5.70
CA GLN A 62 -12.08 -2.81 -4.47
C GLN A 62 -12.34 -4.31 -4.27
N LYS A 63 -12.85 -5.00 -5.29
CA LYS A 63 -13.14 -6.45 -5.23
C LYS A 63 -11.88 -7.29 -5.00
N GLU A 64 -10.78 -6.92 -5.64
CA GLU A 64 -9.50 -7.58 -5.42
C GLU A 64 -8.99 -7.37 -3.99
N ALA A 65 -9.16 -6.17 -3.43
CA ALA A 65 -8.81 -5.88 -2.04
C ALA A 65 -9.65 -6.67 -1.04
N GLU A 66 -10.96 -6.84 -1.27
CA GLU A 66 -11.84 -7.70 -0.46
C GLU A 66 -11.32 -9.15 -0.44
N THR A 67 -11.04 -9.70 -1.62
CA THR A 67 -10.52 -11.06 -1.78
C THR A 67 -9.19 -11.25 -1.05
N ARG A 68 -8.26 -10.30 -1.22
CA ARG A 68 -6.94 -10.33 -0.55
C ARG A 68 -7.06 -10.22 0.97
N LEU A 69 -7.98 -9.38 1.47
CA LEU A 69 -8.22 -9.21 2.89
C LEU A 69 -8.79 -10.47 3.53
N MET A 70 -9.71 -11.16 2.85
CA MET A 70 -10.25 -12.46 3.28
C MET A 70 -9.12 -13.49 3.43
N MET A 71 -8.29 -13.67 2.39
CA MET A 71 -7.15 -14.59 2.41
C MET A 71 -6.13 -14.26 3.52
N LEU A 72 -5.94 -12.98 3.86
CA LEU A 72 -5.06 -12.59 4.97
C LEU A 72 -5.64 -12.95 6.33
N ASN A 73 -6.95 -12.78 6.52
CA ASN A 73 -7.62 -13.11 7.77
C ASN A 73 -7.62 -14.61 8.00
N ASP A 74 -7.83 -15.42 6.97
CA ASP A 74 -7.80 -16.88 7.10
C ASP A 74 -6.40 -17.38 7.45
N ARG A 75 -5.35 -16.90 6.75
CA ARG A 75 -3.95 -17.19 7.12
C ARG A 75 -3.59 -16.76 8.55
N ARG A 76 -4.23 -15.71 9.10
CA ARG A 76 -4.01 -15.28 10.49
C ARG A 76 -4.69 -16.18 11.50
N LYS A 77 -5.86 -16.74 11.16
CA LYS A 77 -6.55 -17.73 12.00
C LYS A 77 -5.70 -19.00 12.12
N ASP A 78 -5.14 -19.47 11.01
CA ASP A 78 -4.31 -20.68 10.98
C ASP A 78 -2.99 -20.53 11.78
N ARG A 79 -2.50 -19.30 11.95
CA ARG A 79 -1.24 -19.00 12.65
C ARG A 79 -1.41 -18.76 14.15
N LYS A 80 -2.63 -18.58 14.66
CA LYS A 80 -2.84 -18.54 16.11
C LYS A 80 -2.78 -19.98 16.64
N PRO A 81 -1.87 -20.31 17.59
CA PRO A 81 -1.92 -21.61 18.25
C PRO A 81 -3.27 -21.77 18.95
N ARG A 82 -3.86 -22.97 18.83
CA ARG A 82 -5.08 -23.36 19.55
C ARG A 82 -4.86 -23.28 21.06
#